data_AF-A0A3G2SZZ8-F1
#
_entry.id   AF-A0A3G2SZZ8-F1
#
_cell.length_a   1.000
_cell.length_b   1.000
_cell.length_c   1.000
_cell.angle_alpha   90.00
_cell.angle_beta   90.00
_cell.angle_gamma   90.00
#
_symmetry.space_group_name_H-M   'P 1'
#
loop_
_entity.id
_entity.type
_entity.pdbx_description
1 polymer ?
#
loop_
_entity_poly.entity_id
_entity_poly.type
_entity_poly.pdbx_seq_one_letter_code
_entity_poly.pdbx_strand_id
1 'polypeptide(L)'
;MMKKPIPTLHCFSMLILMFFAESLHAQLYEIKNGSKLYDVQIETQYALDQMSGKAIIHLSKKNSKQVFQTFHSDELTLSFDQKAQPQVNIAQIYGEQSAILFGDFNFDGTQDIAISNGNYGSYGGPVYDIYVFNQTKGKFILSKELSALTQENLGMFELDQKRKRLMTFNKSGCCYHIRSEYEVVSNKGLLLVREFIEAVVTAGDKVEVTDRNLVKGKWREKTKYYPTEQYYK
;
A
#
# COMPACT_ATOMS: atom_id res chain seq x y z
N MET A 1 -43.46 53.85 -59.37
CA MET A 1 -43.15 53.96 -57.92
C MET A 1 -43.03 52.56 -57.33
N MET A 2 -41.80 52.04 -57.19
CA MET A 2 -41.52 50.76 -56.52
C MET A 2 -40.67 51.05 -55.29
N LYS A 3 -41.18 50.72 -54.09
CA LYS A 3 -40.46 50.85 -52.82
C LYS A 3 -39.45 49.70 -52.67
N LYS A 4 -38.18 50.01 -52.42
CA LYS A 4 -37.15 49.03 -52.03
C LYS A 4 -37.25 48.74 -50.52
N PRO A 5 -36.96 47.51 -50.05
CA PRO A 5 -36.98 47.15 -48.64
C PRO A 5 -35.67 47.55 -47.93
N ILE A 6 -35.79 47.92 -46.66
CA ILE A 6 -34.71 48.28 -45.73
C ILE A 6 -34.19 47.01 -45.06
N PRO A 7 -32.86 46.77 -44.92
CA PRO A 7 -32.36 45.63 -44.18
C PRO A 7 -32.23 45.97 -42.68
N THR A 8 -32.79 45.11 -41.84
CA THR A 8 -32.63 45.12 -40.38
C THR A 8 -31.27 44.54 -40.00
N LEU A 9 -30.45 45.31 -39.30
CA LEU A 9 -29.15 44.90 -38.77
C LEU A 9 -29.35 44.20 -37.42
N HIS A 10 -29.15 42.88 -37.35
CA HIS A 10 -29.13 42.15 -36.08
C HIS A 10 -27.73 42.23 -35.46
N CYS A 11 -27.63 42.93 -34.32
CA CYS A 11 -26.45 42.98 -33.48
C CYS A 11 -26.37 41.68 -32.67
N PHE A 12 -25.46 40.79 -33.05
CA PHE A 12 -25.24 39.52 -32.35
C PHE A 12 -24.36 39.80 -31.12
N SER A 13 -24.97 39.85 -29.93
CA SER A 13 -24.23 39.92 -28.66
C SER A 13 -23.57 38.57 -28.40
N MET A 14 -22.25 38.51 -28.53
CA MET A 14 -21.45 37.31 -28.27
C MET A 14 -21.18 37.22 -26.77
N LEU A 15 -21.96 36.40 -26.07
CA LEU A 15 -21.75 36.07 -24.66
C LEU A 15 -20.51 35.18 -24.55
N ILE A 16 -19.39 35.73 -24.06
CA ILE A 16 -18.17 34.96 -23.78
C ILE A 16 -18.41 34.18 -22.47
N LEU A 17 -18.72 32.89 -22.59
CA LEU A 17 -18.71 31.95 -21.47
C LEU A 17 -17.23 31.68 -21.10
N MET A 18 -16.75 32.29 -20.02
CA MET A 18 -15.49 31.87 -19.40
C MET A 18 -15.73 30.54 -18.68
N PHE A 19 -15.37 29.43 -19.33
CA PHE A 19 -15.19 28.15 -18.66
C PHE A 19 -13.95 28.26 -17.76
N PHE A 20 -14.15 28.37 -16.44
CA PHE A 20 -13.09 28.12 -15.48
C PHE A 20 -12.77 26.63 -15.54
N ALA A 21 -11.72 26.28 -16.30
CA ALA A 21 -11.10 24.97 -16.16
C ALA A 21 -10.41 24.96 -14.80
N GLU A 22 -10.94 24.19 -13.85
CA GLU A 22 -10.22 23.89 -12.62
C GLU A 22 -8.94 23.16 -13.02
N SER A 23 -7.82 23.86 -12.90
CA SER A 23 -6.51 23.28 -13.14
C SER A 23 -6.18 22.41 -11.94
N LEU A 24 -6.12 21.10 -12.15
CA LEU A 24 -5.45 20.20 -11.23
C LEU A 24 -4.00 20.66 -11.08
N HIS A 25 -3.69 21.31 -9.97
CA HIS A 25 -2.33 21.68 -9.63
C HIS A 25 -1.65 20.47 -9.03
N ALA A 26 -0.60 20.00 -9.69
CA ALA A 26 0.24 18.95 -9.13
C ALA A 26 0.86 19.45 -7.82
N GLN A 27 0.75 18.67 -6.75
CA GLN A 27 1.37 19.02 -5.47
C GLN A 27 2.65 18.22 -5.30
N LEU A 28 3.63 18.87 -4.67
CA LEU A 28 4.95 18.31 -4.48
C LEU A 28 5.24 18.12 -3.01
N TYR A 29 5.57 16.88 -2.64
CA TYR A 29 5.97 16.51 -1.30
C TYR A 29 7.36 15.89 -1.29
N GLU A 30 8.05 16.04 -0.18
CA GLU A 30 9.39 15.51 0.00
C GLU A 30 9.47 14.70 1.30
N ILE A 31 10.08 13.52 1.23
CA ILE A 31 10.32 12.64 2.38
C ILE A 31 11.82 12.42 2.48
N LYS A 32 12.42 12.99 3.55
CA LYS A 32 13.86 12.88 3.85
C LYS A 32 14.17 12.07 5.10
N ASN A 33 13.17 11.62 5.84
CA ASN A 33 13.35 10.88 7.10
C ASN A 33 12.96 9.39 6.98
N GLY A 34 12.55 8.93 5.79
CA GLY A 34 12.15 7.54 5.56
C GLY A 34 13.31 6.55 5.36
N SER A 35 14.44 7.02 4.85
CA SER A 35 15.61 6.18 4.59
C SER A 35 16.93 6.91 4.87
N LYS A 36 17.93 6.14 5.31
CA LYS A 36 19.33 6.58 5.39
C LYS A 36 20.01 6.62 4.01
N LEU A 37 19.47 5.90 3.03
CA LEU A 37 20.05 5.69 1.71
C LEU A 37 19.38 6.51 0.62
N TYR A 38 18.11 6.88 0.82
CA TYR A 38 17.30 7.54 -0.20
C TYR A 38 16.49 8.70 0.35
N ASP A 39 16.19 9.64 -0.54
CA ASP A 39 15.14 10.65 -0.38
C ASP A 39 14.06 10.41 -1.43
N VAL A 40 12.83 10.84 -1.14
CA VAL A 40 11.67 10.65 -2.03
C VAL A 40 11.02 12.00 -2.31
N GLN A 41 10.68 12.23 -3.56
CA GLN A 41 9.85 13.33 -4.01
C GLN A 41 8.58 12.75 -4.65
N ILE A 42 7.42 13.25 -4.24
CA ILE A 42 6.10 12.76 -4.67
C ILE A 42 5.38 13.90 -5.37
N GLU A 43 5.03 13.68 -6.64
CA GLU A 43 4.19 14.57 -7.44
C GLU A 43 2.79 13.97 -7.50
N THR A 44 1.83 14.54 -6.77
CA THR A 44 0.44 14.11 -6.83
C THR A 44 -0.28 14.82 -7.95
N GLN A 45 -1.18 14.12 -8.64
CA GLN A 45 -2.04 14.66 -9.69
C GLN A 45 -3.49 14.73 -9.19
N TYR A 46 -3.69 15.08 -7.92
CA TYR A 46 -4.99 15.21 -7.29
C TYR A 46 -4.93 16.30 -6.21
N ALA A 47 -6.06 16.96 -5.96
CA ALA A 47 -6.16 17.99 -4.94
C ALA A 47 -6.22 17.35 -3.53
N LEU A 48 -5.81 18.08 -2.49
CA LEU A 48 -5.73 17.59 -1.10
C LEU A 48 -7.07 17.11 -0.52
N ASP A 49 -8.19 17.59 -1.05
CA ASP A 49 -9.54 17.14 -0.69
C ASP A 49 -9.88 15.77 -1.30
N GLN A 50 -9.17 15.36 -2.36
CA GLN A 50 -9.19 14.01 -2.88
C GLN A 50 -8.29 13.15 -1.99
N MET A 51 -8.90 12.21 -1.27
CA MET A 51 -8.21 11.32 -0.32
C MET A 51 -7.17 10.41 -0.99
N SER A 52 -7.23 10.24 -2.32
CA SER A 52 -6.33 9.39 -3.10
C SER A 52 -6.29 9.80 -4.57
N GLY A 53 -5.22 9.46 -5.27
CA GLY A 53 -5.16 9.60 -6.73
C GLY A 53 -3.79 9.30 -7.32
N LYS A 54 -3.63 9.60 -8.62
CA LYS A 54 -2.40 9.31 -9.34
C LYS A 54 -1.22 10.09 -8.80
N ALA A 55 -0.07 9.42 -8.72
CA ALA A 55 1.17 10.05 -8.29
C ALA A 55 2.38 9.53 -9.06
N ILE A 56 3.38 10.40 -9.20
CA ILE A 56 4.72 10.07 -9.68
C ILE A 56 5.67 10.17 -8.49
N ILE A 57 6.45 9.13 -8.27
CA ILE A 57 7.37 9.03 -7.13
C ILE A 57 8.79 8.99 -7.67
N HIS A 58 9.57 10.02 -7.36
CA HIS A 58 10.98 10.10 -7.69
C HIS A 58 11.82 9.71 -6.49
N LEU A 59 12.63 8.67 -6.64
CA LEU A 59 13.60 8.23 -5.64
C LEU A 59 14.97 8.75 -6.03
N SER A 60 15.67 9.41 -5.11
CA SER A 60 17.08 9.80 -5.28
C SER A 60 17.93 9.17 -4.20
N LYS A 61 19.24 9.03 -4.44
CA LYS A 61 20.19 8.70 -3.36
C LYS A 61 20.19 9.82 -2.32
N LYS A 62 20.50 9.47 -1.07
CA LYS A 62 20.47 10.40 0.05
C LYS A 62 21.20 11.70 -0.25
N ASN A 63 20.52 12.83 -0.05
CA ASN A 63 20.99 14.19 -0.31
C ASN A 63 21.41 14.47 -1.77
N SER A 64 21.10 13.57 -2.71
CA SER A 64 21.34 13.77 -4.13
C SER A 64 20.11 14.39 -4.78
N LYS A 65 20.35 15.31 -5.72
CA LYS A 65 19.32 15.87 -6.59
C LYS A 65 19.06 15.01 -7.83
N GLN A 66 19.93 14.03 -8.11
CA GLN A 66 19.77 13.15 -9.26
C GLN A 66 18.75 12.06 -8.93
N VAL A 67 17.68 11.99 -9.72
CA VAL A 67 16.71 10.89 -9.66
C VAL A 67 17.43 9.59 -10.00
N PHE A 68 17.34 8.65 -9.08
CA PHE A 68 17.84 7.29 -9.22
C PHE A 68 16.83 6.39 -9.93
N GLN A 69 15.55 6.46 -9.56
CA GLN A 69 14.48 5.73 -10.21
C GLN A 69 13.13 6.45 -10.02
N THR A 70 12.24 6.32 -11.00
CA THR A 70 10.87 6.85 -10.93
C THR A 70 9.87 5.69 -10.87
N PHE A 71 8.84 5.85 -10.06
CA PHE A 71 7.72 4.94 -9.90
C PHE A 71 6.40 5.67 -10.14
N HIS A 72 5.35 4.91 -10.36
CA HIS A 72 4.00 5.42 -10.60
C HIS A 72 3.04 4.69 -9.68
N SER A 73 2.06 5.44 -9.16
CA SER A 73 0.91 4.90 -8.45
C SER A 73 -0.35 5.46 -9.09
N ASP A 74 -1.33 4.62 -9.36
CA ASP A 74 -2.62 5.02 -9.89
C ASP A 74 -3.54 5.55 -8.77
N GLU A 75 -3.30 5.12 -7.53
CA GLU A 75 -4.11 5.48 -6.37
C GLU A 75 -3.22 5.54 -5.10
N LEU A 76 -2.43 6.61 -4.99
CA LEU A 76 -1.65 6.91 -3.80
C LEU A 76 -2.53 7.64 -2.77
N THR A 77 -2.50 7.21 -1.52
CA THR A 77 -3.10 7.92 -0.38
C THR A 77 -1.97 8.40 0.53
N LEU A 78 -1.85 9.72 0.72
CA LEU A 78 -0.87 10.30 1.64
C LEU A 78 -1.51 10.58 2.98
N SER A 79 -0.85 10.10 4.04
CA SER A 79 -1.14 10.47 5.42
C SER A 79 -0.17 11.56 5.85
N PHE A 80 -0.64 12.53 6.63
CA PHE A 80 0.17 13.65 7.08
C PHE A 80 0.27 13.70 8.61
N ASP A 81 1.40 14.19 9.10
CA ASP A 81 1.57 14.52 10.51
C ASP A 81 0.94 15.88 10.86
N GLN A 82 1.04 16.28 12.13
CA GLN A 82 0.53 17.57 12.62
C GLN A 82 1.22 18.80 11.98
N LYS A 83 2.34 18.60 11.28
CA LYS A 83 3.11 19.64 10.57
C LYS A 83 2.87 19.59 9.05
N ALA A 84 1.85 18.87 8.60
CA ALA A 84 1.52 18.65 7.20
C ALA A 84 2.66 18.02 6.39
N GLN A 85 3.50 17.18 7.03
CA GLN A 85 4.52 16.39 6.34
C GLN A 85 4.00 14.97 6.10
N PRO A 86 4.27 14.36 4.93
CA PRO A 86 3.89 12.98 4.70
C PRO A 86 4.52 12.05 5.73
N GLN A 87 3.71 11.16 6.31
CA GLN A 87 4.21 10.11 7.18
C GLN A 87 4.86 9.00 6.35
N VAL A 88 5.83 8.30 6.96
CA VAL A 88 6.65 7.27 6.29
C VAL A 88 6.98 6.13 7.25
N ASN A 89 7.09 4.91 6.73
CA ASN A 89 7.44 3.69 7.50
C ASN A 89 6.47 3.33 8.64
N ILE A 90 5.19 3.70 8.54
CA ILE A 90 4.15 3.27 9.49
C ILE A 90 3.35 2.15 8.82
N ALA A 91 3.18 1.02 9.51
CA ALA A 91 2.46 -0.14 9.00
C ALA A 91 1.62 -0.78 10.12
N GLN A 92 0.66 -0.02 10.66
CA GLN A 92 -0.22 -0.51 11.72
C GLN A 92 -1.43 -1.22 11.08
N ILE A 93 -1.60 -2.51 11.37
CA ILE A 93 -2.65 -3.36 10.75
C ILE A 93 -4.08 -2.79 10.93
N TYR A 94 -4.36 -2.14 12.07
CA TYR A 94 -5.66 -1.50 12.35
C TYR A 94 -5.55 0.02 12.51
N GLY A 95 -4.41 0.58 12.12
CA GLY A 95 -4.11 1.99 12.26
C GLY A 95 -3.66 2.57 10.94
N GLU A 96 -2.78 3.56 11.05
CA GLU A 96 -2.22 4.20 9.87
C GLU A 96 -1.22 3.28 9.16
N GLN A 97 -1.27 3.26 7.83
CA GLN A 97 -0.22 2.70 7.00
C GLN A 97 0.25 3.77 6.01
N SER A 98 1.54 4.10 6.04
CA SER A 98 2.12 5.15 5.21
C SER A 98 2.16 4.74 3.73
N ALA A 99 2.09 5.73 2.84
CA ALA A 99 2.13 5.52 1.40
C ALA A 99 3.47 4.95 0.91
N ILE A 100 4.56 5.29 1.59
CA ILE A 100 5.92 4.86 1.27
C ILE A 100 6.49 4.12 2.49
N LEU A 101 7.02 2.92 2.24
CA LEU A 101 7.67 2.11 3.25
C LEU A 101 9.01 1.62 2.72
N PHE A 102 10.04 1.72 3.56
CA PHE A 102 11.35 1.16 3.31
C PHE A 102 11.62 0.00 4.27
N GLY A 103 12.14 -1.10 3.76
CA GLY A 103 12.49 -2.27 4.55
C GLY A 103 13.33 -3.25 3.74
N ASP A 104 13.89 -4.26 4.38
CA ASP A 104 14.49 -5.41 3.69
C ASP A 104 13.42 -6.50 3.64
N PHE A 105 12.63 -6.50 2.55
CA PHE A 105 11.43 -7.33 2.43
C PHE A 105 11.75 -8.75 1.94
N ASN A 106 12.90 -8.93 1.27
CA ASN A 106 13.36 -10.23 0.82
C ASN A 106 14.47 -10.85 1.70
N PHE A 107 14.88 -10.14 2.76
CA PHE A 107 15.92 -10.55 3.73
C PHE A 107 17.31 -10.77 3.13
N ASP A 108 17.65 -10.03 2.08
CA ASP A 108 18.95 -10.09 1.39
C ASP A 108 19.98 -9.07 1.90
N GLY A 109 19.59 -8.23 2.86
CA GLY A 109 20.42 -7.20 3.47
C GLY A 109 20.40 -5.86 2.71
N THR A 110 19.64 -5.75 1.63
CA THR A 110 19.40 -4.49 0.93
C THR A 110 18.05 -3.90 1.28
N GLN A 111 17.96 -2.58 1.13
CA GLN A 111 16.72 -1.88 1.37
C GLN A 111 15.89 -1.87 0.09
N ASP A 112 14.67 -2.35 0.23
CA ASP A 112 13.57 -2.35 -0.72
C ASP A 112 12.62 -1.18 -0.45
N ILE A 113 11.64 -0.99 -1.36
CA ILE A 113 10.62 0.05 -1.25
C ILE A 113 9.23 -0.51 -1.56
N ALA A 114 8.24 -0.19 -0.74
CA ALA A 114 6.83 -0.42 -1.01
C ALA A 114 6.11 0.90 -1.20
N ILE A 115 5.28 0.98 -2.23
CA ILE A 115 4.54 2.19 -2.62
C ILE A 115 3.06 1.82 -2.68
N SER A 116 2.24 2.51 -1.91
CA SER A 116 0.78 2.33 -1.92
C SER A 116 0.23 2.59 -3.31
N ASN A 117 -0.62 1.69 -3.79
CA ASN A 117 -1.23 1.73 -5.11
C ASN A 117 -2.68 1.26 -5.07
N GLY A 118 -3.46 1.85 -4.16
CA GLY A 118 -4.90 1.72 -4.01
C GLY A 118 -5.37 1.10 -2.71
N ASN A 119 -6.67 1.23 -2.46
CA ASN A 119 -7.34 0.74 -1.25
C ASN A 119 -8.35 -0.38 -1.56
N TYR A 120 -7.99 -1.28 -2.48
CA TYR A 120 -8.82 -2.41 -2.91
C TYR A 120 -8.39 -3.75 -2.30
N GLY A 121 -7.62 -3.73 -1.21
CA GLY A 121 -7.25 -4.90 -0.44
C GLY A 121 -8.41 -5.40 0.45
N SER A 122 -8.10 -6.33 1.34
CA SER A 122 -9.10 -6.87 2.27
C SER A 122 -9.77 -5.76 3.08
N TYR A 123 -11.11 -5.74 3.11
CA TYR A 123 -11.92 -4.70 3.76
C TYR A 123 -11.64 -3.26 3.28
N GLY A 124 -11.19 -3.09 2.04
CA GLY A 124 -10.78 -1.78 1.51
C GLY A 124 -9.45 -1.30 2.08
N GLY A 125 -8.62 -2.22 2.57
CA GLY A 125 -7.28 -1.92 3.06
C GLY A 125 -6.30 -1.52 1.95
N PRO A 126 -5.16 -0.92 2.32
CA PRO A 126 -4.16 -0.46 1.37
C PRO A 126 -3.47 -1.64 0.67
N VAL A 127 -3.18 -1.46 -0.62
CA VAL A 127 -2.42 -2.39 -1.45
C VAL A 127 -1.13 -1.70 -1.87
N TYR A 128 -0.03 -2.45 -1.89
CA TYR A 128 1.29 -1.91 -2.22
C TYR A 128 1.88 -2.58 -3.45
N ASP A 129 2.50 -1.77 -4.30
CA ASP A 129 3.53 -2.25 -5.21
C ASP A 129 4.85 -2.31 -4.48
N ILE A 130 5.38 -3.54 -4.31
CA ILE A 130 6.62 -3.80 -3.60
C ILE A 130 7.74 -4.01 -4.60
N TYR A 131 8.77 -3.17 -4.53
CA TYR A 131 9.94 -3.23 -5.39
C TYR A 131 11.17 -3.64 -4.59
N VAL A 132 11.78 -4.74 -5.01
CA VAL A 132 13.00 -5.30 -4.42
C VAL A 132 14.23 -4.75 -5.15
N PHE A 133 15.27 -4.37 -4.41
CA PHE A 133 16.49 -3.88 -5.02
C PHE A 133 17.29 -5.03 -5.65
N ASN A 134 17.37 -5.04 -6.98
CA ASN A 134 18.19 -6.02 -7.68
C ASN A 134 19.64 -5.52 -7.78
N GLN A 135 20.53 -6.04 -6.93
CA GLN A 135 21.94 -5.66 -6.88
C GLN A 135 22.65 -5.79 -8.24
N THR A 136 22.43 -6.89 -8.96
CA THR A 136 23.07 -7.15 -10.26
C THR A 136 22.65 -6.15 -11.32
N LYS A 137 21.37 -5.75 -11.34
CA LYS A 137 20.84 -4.77 -12.29
C LYS A 137 20.99 -3.33 -11.79
N GLY A 138 21.34 -3.13 -10.52
CA GLY A 138 21.46 -1.83 -9.89
C GLY A 138 20.16 -1.02 -9.88
N LYS A 139 18.99 -1.68 -9.79
CA LYS A 139 17.68 -1.01 -9.81
C LYS A 139 16.60 -1.78 -9.05
N PHE A 140 15.55 -1.09 -8.66
CA PHE A 140 14.37 -1.67 -8.02
C PHE A 140 13.49 -2.37 -9.05
N ILE A 141 13.04 -3.59 -8.73
CA ILE A 141 12.22 -4.45 -9.59
C ILE A 141 10.95 -4.84 -8.83
N LEU A 142 9.79 -4.68 -9.47
CA LEU A 142 8.51 -5.08 -8.90
C LEU A 142 8.49 -6.57 -8.55
N SER A 143 8.15 -6.89 -7.31
CA SER A 143 7.91 -8.24 -6.82
C SER A 143 6.41 -8.51 -6.73
N LYS A 144 5.87 -9.17 -7.75
CA LYS A 144 4.43 -9.49 -7.82
C LYS A 144 3.95 -10.31 -6.63
N GLU A 145 4.77 -11.24 -6.14
CA GLU A 145 4.43 -12.11 -5.01
C GLU A 145 4.35 -11.34 -3.70
N LEU A 146 5.25 -10.37 -3.46
CA LEU A 146 5.21 -9.52 -2.27
C LEU A 146 4.03 -8.54 -2.36
N SER A 147 3.80 -7.92 -3.53
CA SER A 147 2.62 -7.06 -3.74
C SER A 147 1.31 -7.80 -3.48
N ALA A 148 1.18 -9.03 -3.99
CA ALA A 148 -0.01 -9.86 -3.82
C ALA A 148 -0.34 -10.13 -2.34
N LEU A 149 0.67 -10.32 -1.49
CA LEU A 149 0.43 -10.47 -0.05
C LEU A 149 -0.33 -9.28 0.53
N THR A 150 -0.08 -8.05 0.08
CA THR A 150 -0.76 -6.87 0.62
C THR A 150 -2.22 -6.77 0.16
N GLN A 151 -2.50 -7.21 -1.06
CA GLN A 151 -3.85 -7.28 -1.60
C GLN A 151 -4.70 -8.35 -0.91
N GLU A 152 -4.10 -9.52 -0.68
CA GLU A 152 -4.75 -10.70 -0.10
C GLU A 152 -4.84 -10.64 1.42
N ASN A 153 -4.29 -9.63 2.08
CA ASN A 153 -4.28 -9.50 3.54
C ASN A 153 -4.71 -8.08 3.96
N LEU A 154 -4.64 -7.78 5.25
CA LEU A 154 -5.00 -6.48 5.83
C LEU A 154 -3.89 -5.42 5.61
N GLY A 155 -3.42 -5.30 4.38
CA GLY A 155 -2.35 -4.38 3.99
C GLY A 155 -0.95 -4.93 4.20
N MET A 156 -0.02 -4.04 4.58
CA MET A 156 1.40 -4.36 4.67
C MET A 156 1.67 -5.47 5.70
N PHE A 157 2.55 -6.42 5.33
CA PHE A 157 3.03 -7.45 6.24
C PHE A 157 4.09 -6.93 7.22
N GLU A 158 4.18 -7.58 8.37
CA GLU A 158 5.25 -7.35 9.34
C GLU A 158 6.50 -8.17 9.00
N LEU A 159 7.66 -7.69 9.46
CA LEU A 159 8.95 -8.34 9.23
C LEU A 159 9.51 -8.90 10.54
N ASP A 160 9.64 -10.21 10.63
CA ASP A 160 10.52 -10.83 11.62
C ASP A 160 11.92 -10.99 11.02
N GLN A 161 12.76 -9.97 11.23
CA GLN A 161 14.13 -9.94 10.71
C GLN A 161 15.02 -11.04 11.32
N LYS A 162 14.76 -11.45 12.56
CA LYS A 162 15.56 -12.46 13.26
C LYS A 162 15.33 -13.85 12.67
N ARG A 163 14.06 -14.18 12.42
CA ARG A 163 13.67 -15.47 11.83
C ARG A 163 13.70 -15.43 10.30
N LYS A 164 13.70 -14.24 9.68
CA LYS A 164 13.46 -14.00 8.25
C LYS A 164 12.08 -14.49 7.83
N ARG A 165 11.04 -13.92 8.46
CA ARG A 165 9.63 -14.23 8.14
C ARG A 165 8.89 -12.96 7.76
N LEU A 166 8.10 -13.06 6.69
CA LEU A 166 7.02 -12.13 6.41
C LEU A 166 5.80 -12.60 7.19
N MET A 167 5.14 -11.71 7.91
CA MET A 167 3.96 -12.04 8.71
C MET A 167 2.75 -11.26 8.20
N THR A 168 1.78 -11.96 7.65
CA THR A 168 0.54 -11.36 7.17
C THR A 168 -0.61 -11.61 8.14
N PHE A 169 -1.62 -10.76 8.06
CA PHE A 169 -2.81 -10.83 8.90
C PHE A 169 -4.04 -10.74 8.00
N ASN A 170 -4.95 -11.69 8.13
CA ASN A 170 -6.25 -11.68 7.46
C ASN A 170 -7.36 -12.00 8.46
N LYS A 171 -8.60 -11.68 8.11
CA LYS A 171 -9.77 -11.99 8.91
C LYS A 171 -11.00 -12.21 8.03
N SER A 172 -11.99 -12.89 8.60
CA SER A 172 -13.33 -12.96 8.04
C SER A 172 -14.36 -12.65 9.13
N GLY A 173 -15.10 -11.56 8.93
CA GLY A 173 -16.05 -11.04 9.91
C GLY A 173 -15.39 -10.60 11.22
N CYS A 174 -16.09 -10.82 12.33
CA CYS A 174 -15.63 -10.51 13.68
C CYS A 174 -14.74 -11.59 14.30
N CYS A 175 -14.81 -12.80 13.77
CA CYS A 175 -14.74 -13.99 14.60
C CYS A 175 -13.82 -15.06 14.00
N TYR A 176 -13.23 -14.77 12.84
CA TYR A 176 -12.17 -15.55 12.23
C TYR A 176 -10.96 -14.64 11.98
N HIS A 177 -9.82 -14.98 12.56
CA HIS A 177 -8.55 -14.31 12.37
C HIS A 177 -7.48 -15.33 11.97
N ILE A 178 -6.60 -14.95 11.04
CA ILE A 178 -5.46 -15.77 10.63
C ILE A 178 -4.21 -14.91 10.57
N ARG A 179 -3.12 -15.43 11.13
CA ARG A 179 -1.77 -14.94 10.92
C ARG A 179 -1.00 -15.97 10.13
N SER A 180 -0.41 -15.56 9.01
CA SER A 180 0.37 -16.44 8.15
C SER A 180 1.82 -15.98 8.12
N GLU A 181 2.76 -16.91 8.23
CA GLU A 181 4.19 -16.63 8.15
C GLU A 181 4.81 -17.26 6.90
N TYR A 182 5.56 -16.46 6.14
CA TYR A 182 6.22 -16.88 4.92
C TYR A 182 7.74 -16.77 5.03
N GLU A 183 8.43 -17.75 4.48
CA GLU A 183 9.85 -17.70 4.15
C GLU A 183 10.05 -17.17 2.73
N VAL A 184 11.01 -16.28 2.54
CA VAL A 184 11.47 -15.88 1.21
C VAL A 184 12.54 -16.87 0.77
N VAL A 185 12.22 -17.71 -0.20
CA VAL A 185 13.13 -18.74 -0.72
C VAL A 185 13.77 -18.22 -2.00
N SER A 186 15.09 -17.99 -1.94
CA SER A 186 15.86 -17.47 -3.07
C SER A 186 15.57 -18.25 -4.37
N ASN A 187 15.21 -17.51 -5.42
CA ASN A 187 14.84 -18.03 -6.76
C ASN A 187 13.63 -18.98 -6.81
N LYS A 188 12.89 -19.13 -5.71
CA LYS A 188 11.68 -19.98 -5.64
C LYS A 188 10.44 -19.23 -5.17
N GLY A 189 10.61 -18.05 -4.59
CA GLY A 189 9.53 -17.19 -4.15
C GLY A 189 9.14 -17.44 -2.70
N LEU A 190 7.88 -17.17 -2.38
CA LEU A 190 7.36 -17.28 -1.02
C LEU A 190 6.93 -18.70 -0.65
N LEU A 191 7.39 -19.18 0.50
CA LEU A 191 6.97 -20.44 1.09
C LEU A 191 6.18 -20.17 2.37
N LEU A 192 4.89 -20.51 2.39
CA LEU A 192 4.09 -20.49 3.61
C LEU A 192 4.59 -21.57 4.58
N VAL A 193 4.99 -21.16 5.78
CA VAL A 193 5.60 -22.07 6.78
C VAL A 193 4.85 -22.15 8.10
N ARG A 194 3.94 -21.21 8.37
CA ARG A 194 3.07 -21.27 9.55
C ARG A 194 1.75 -20.58 9.29
N GLU A 195 0.69 -21.12 9.88
CA GLU A 195 -0.57 -20.40 10.06
C GLU A 195 -1.01 -20.55 11.52
N PHE A 196 -1.44 -19.44 12.10
CA PHE A 196 -2.07 -19.38 13.40
C PHE A 196 -3.48 -18.83 13.21
N ILE A 197 -4.47 -19.67 13.46
CA ILE A 197 -5.88 -19.42 13.16
C ILE A 197 -6.67 -19.39 14.46
N GLU A 198 -7.52 -18.38 14.60
CA GLU A 198 -8.44 -18.19 15.71
C GLU A 198 -9.86 -18.08 15.14
N ALA A 199 -10.71 -19.05 15.43
CA ALA A 199 -12.07 -19.11 14.92
C ALA A 199 -13.08 -19.32 16.06
N VAL A 200 -14.03 -18.41 16.22
CA VAL A 200 -15.15 -18.61 17.16
C VAL A 200 -16.09 -19.66 16.59
N VAL A 201 -16.30 -20.73 17.34
CA VAL A 201 -17.25 -21.78 17.04
C VAL A 201 -18.53 -21.47 17.82
N THR A 202 -19.58 -21.07 17.10
CA THR A 202 -20.87 -20.67 17.68
C THR A 202 -21.53 -21.81 18.46
N ALA A 203 -21.25 -23.06 18.06
CA ALA A 203 -21.65 -24.22 18.83
C ALA A 203 -20.75 -24.40 20.06
N GLY A 204 -21.22 -23.89 21.21
CA GLY A 204 -20.60 -24.13 22.51
C GLY A 204 -19.70 -23.02 23.04
N ASP A 205 -19.79 -21.80 22.51
CA ASP A 205 -19.11 -20.58 22.98
C ASP A 205 -17.61 -20.75 23.23
N LYS A 206 -16.92 -21.29 22.22
CA LYS A 206 -15.48 -21.54 22.25
C LYS A 206 -14.77 -20.88 21.08
N VAL A 207 -13.49 -20.58 21.31
CA VAL A 207 -12.51 -20.25 20.26
C VAL A 207 -11.73 -21.52 19.95
N GLU A 208 -11.80 -21.96 18.70
CA GLU A 208 -10.89 -22.94 18.13
C GLU A 208 -9.60 -22.22 17.71
N VAL A 209 -8.47 -22.65 18.27
CA VAL A 209 -7.15 -22.13 17.98
C VAL A 209 -6.33 -23.22 17.33
N THR A 210 -5.96 -23.01 16.07
CA THR A 210 -5.19 -23.95 15.27
C THR A 210 -3.84 -23.34 14.93
N ASP A 211 -2.76 -23.99 15.37
CA ASP A 211 -1.37 -23.64 15.02
C ASP A 211 -0.81 -24.76 14.13
N ARG A 212 -0.59 -24.45 12.86
CA ARG A 212 0.02 -25.37 11.90
C ARG A 212 1.35 -24.84 11.42
N ASN A 213 2.33 -25.73 11.36
CA ASN A 213 3.72 -25.42 11.00
C ASN A 213 4.22 -26.40 9.94
N LEU A 214 4.98 -25.91 8.97
CA LEU A 214 5.65 -26.73 7.97
C LEU A 214 6.97 -27.25 8.55
N VAL A 215 7.00 -28.53 8.93
CA VAL A 215 8.19 -29.17 9.53
C VAL A 215 8.73 -30.23 8.57
N LYS A 216 9.94 -30.01 8.06
CA LYS A 216 10.60 -30.91 7.09
C LYS A 216 9.70 -31.22 5.86
N GLY A 217 9.05 -30.19 5.33
CA GLY A 217 8.18 -30.29 4.15
C GLY A 217 6.82 -30.95 4.39
N LYS A 218 6.44 -31.23 5.66
CA LYS A 218 5.13 -31.77 6.03
C LYS A 218 4.46 -30.87 7.06
N TRP A 219 3.19 -30.57 6.86
CA TRP A 219 2.41 -29.82 7.83
C TRP A 219 2.20 -30.63 9.10
N ARG A 220 2.38 -29.95 10.23
CA ARG A 220 2.08 -30.42 11.58
C ARG A 220 1.11 -29.44 12.19
N GLU A 221 -0.03 -29.95 12.65
CA GLU A 221 -1.12 -29.13 13.15
C GLU A 221 -1.42 -29.47 14.61
N LYS A 222 -1.77 -28.44 15.38
CA LYS A 222 -2.25 -28.59 16.74
C LYS A 222 -3.44 -27.66 16.95
N THR A 223 -4.57 -28.26 17.32
CA THR A 223 -5.81 -27.54 17.62
C THR A 223 -6.12 -27.60 19.11
N LYS A 224 -6.58 -26.48 19.66
CA LYS A 224 -7.07 -26.36 21.04
C LYS A 224 -8.35 -25.55 21.06
N TYR A 225 -9.18 -25.80 22.06
CA TYR A 225 -10.42 -25.07 22.28
C TYR A 225 -10.35 -24.34 23.60
N TYR A 226 -10.75 -23.07 23.59
CA TYR A 226 -10.82 -22.23 24.78
C TYR A 226 -12.22 -21.63 24.93
N PRO A 227 -12.76 -21.50 26.15
CA PRO A 227 -13.98 -20.71 26.36
C PRO A 227 -13.77 -19.26 25.89
N THR A 228 -14.71 -18.70 25.14
CA THR A 228 -14.60 -17.35 24.57
C THR A 228 -14.33 -16.29 25.64
N GLU A 229 -14.99 -16.39 26.79
CA GLU A 229 -14.84 -15.44 27.92
C GLU A 229 -13.46 -15.43 28.56
N GLN A 230 -12.67 -16.50 28.39
CA GLN A 230 -11.31 -16.60 28.94
C GLN A 230 -10.24 -16.22 27.93
N TYR A 231 -10.52 -16.38 26.64
CA TYR A 231 -9.52 -16.24 25.59
C TYR A 231 -9.24 -14.78 25.20
N TYR A 232 -10.27 -13.92 25.20
CA TYR A 232 -10.17 -12.51 24.79
C TYR A 232 -9.97 -11.53 25.98
N LYS A 233 -9.67 -12.03 27.18
CA LYS A 233 -9.40 -11.21 28.36
C LYS A 233 -7.96 -10.74 28.44
#